data_AF-A0A2V6JJE1-F1
#
_entry.id   AF-A0A2V6JJE1-F1
#
_cell.length_a   1.000
_cell.length_b   1.000
_cell.length_c   1.000
_cell.angle_alpha   90.00
_cell.angle_beta   90.00
_cell.angle_gamma   90.00
#
_symmetry.space_group_name_H-M   'P 1'
#
loop_
_entity.id
_entity.type
_entity.pdbx_description
1 polymer ?
#
loop_
_entity_poly.entity_id
_entity_poly.type
_entity_poly.pdbx_seq_one_letter_code
_entity_poly.pdbx_strand_id
1 'polypeptide(L)'
;MNKFAIGCGGLLVIILVIVFVIGLFFWGTYNRLVGLQQGVDAQWAQVQTVYQRRADLIPNLVNTVAGAANFEKSTLTEVTSARASVGRVQLDPSKAPTDAKQLQEFQAAQGQLSNALSRLLVVAENYPQLTATENFRGLQAQLEGTENRISVERNKFNTVVQEYNIAVRRFPTNMIAGMFGFSPRPFFAAQQGAEKAPTVNFNFGSPAPAASPAASATP
;
A
#
# COMPACT_ATOMS: atom_id res chain seq x y z
N MET A 1 -34.92 -62.21 5.28
CA MET A 1 -34.29 -61.21 6.17
C MET A 1 -33.17 -60.38 5.50
N ASN A 2 -33.13 -60.20 4.16
CA ASN A 2 -31.97 -59.55 3.50
C ASN A 2 -32.25 -58.17 2.88
N LYS A 3 -33.50 -57.70 2.82
CA LYS A 3 -33.82 -56.38 2.26
C LYS A 3 -33.37 -55.22 3.17
N PHE A 4 -33.38 -55.43 4.49
CA PHE A 4 -32.87 -54.46 5.47
C PHE A 4 -31.35 -54.35 5.48
N ALA A 5 -30.62 -55.46 5.33
CA ALA A 5 -29.15 -55.46 5.27
C ALA A 5 -28.61 -54.78 3.99
N ILE A 6 -29.29 -54.95 2.86
CA ILE A 6 -28.95 -54.27 1.59
C ILE A 6 -29.27 -52.76 1.68
N GLY A 7 -30.35 -52.38 2.36
CA GLY A 7 -30.70 -50.98 2.62
C GLY A 7 -29.69 -50.27 3.55
N CYS A 8 -29.26 -50.92 4.63
CA CYS A 8 -28.22 -50.39 5.53
C CYS A 8 -26.84 -50.33 4.86
N GLY A 9 -26.48 -51.33 4.04
CA GLY A 9 -25.24 -51.32 3.26
C GLY A 9 -25.19 -50.18 2.24
N GLY A 10 -26.28 -49.94 1.51
CA GLY A 10 -26.39 -48.80 0.59
C GLY A 10 -26.29 -47.44 1.29
N LEU A 11 -26.93 -47.30 2.45
CA LEU A 11 -26.89 -46.07 3.25
C LEU A 11 -25.48 -45.78 3.81
N LEU A 12 -24.75 -46.81 4.25
CA LEU A 12 -23.35 -46.67 4.68
C LEU A 12 -22.42 -46.24 3.53
N VAL A 13 -22.62 -46.80 2.34
CA VAL A 13 -21.84 -46.39 1.14
C VAL A 13 -22.15 -44.94 0.79
N ILE A 14 -23.40 -44.51 0.84
CA ILE A 14 -23.79 -43.11 0.60
C ILE A 14 -23.12 -42.16 1.62
N ILE A 15 -23.14 -42.52 2.90
CA ILE A 15 -22.48 -41.73 3.96
C ILE A 15 -20.97 -41.64 3.70
N LEU A 16 -20.31 -42.75 3.36
CA LEU A 16 -18.88 -42.77 3.05
C LEU A 16 -18.53 -41.88 1.85
N VAL A 17 -19.33 -41.93 0.78
CA VAL A 17 -19.15 -41.08 -0.40
C VAL A 17 -19.33 -39.61 -0.03
N ILE A 18 -20.34 -39.25 0.78
CA ILE A 18 -20.54 -37.87 1.25
C ILE A 18 -19.34 -37.39 2.08
N VAL A 19 -18.87 -38.19 3.03
CA VAL A 19 -17.68 -37.86 3.84
C VAL A 19 -16.44 -37.68 2.98
N PHE A 20 -16.24 -38.54 1.98
CA PHE A 20 -15.12 -38.43 1.05
C PHE A 20 -15.17 -37.13 0.23
N VAL A 21 -16.34 -36.78 -0.32
CA VAL A 21 -16.54 -35.52 -1.07
C VAL A 21 -16.31 -34.29 -0.17
N ILE A 22 -16.79 -34.32 1.07
CA ILE A 22 -16.52 -33.25 2.04
C ILE A 22 -15.02 -33.16 2.34
N GLY A 23 -14.34 -34.29 2.53
CA GLY A 23 -12.89 -34.33 2.76
C GLY A 23 -12.10 -33.68 1.62
N LEU A 24 -12.44 -33.98 0.36
CA LEU A 24 -11.83 -33.35 -0.82
C LEU A 24 -12.09 -31.84 -0.88
N PHE A 25 -13.31 -31.40 -0.54
CA PHE A 25 -13.65 -29.99 -0.47
C PHE A 25 -12.82 -29.24 0.58
N PHE A 26 -12.66 -29.81 1.77
CA PHE A 26 -11.84 -29.24 2.85
C PHE A 26 -10.38 -29.13 2.43
N TRP A 27 -9.81 -30.19 1.86
CA TRP A 27 -8.43 -30.20 1.35
C TRP A 27 -8.20 -29.11 0.30
N GLY A 28 -9.07 -29.05 -0.73
CA GLY A 28 -8.93 -28.07 -1.81
C GLY A 28 -9.04 -26.64 -1.31
N THR A 29 -9.98 -26.38 -0.40
CA THR A 29 -10.21 -25.05 0.16
C THR A 29 -9.06 -24.60 1.07
N TYR A 30 -8.54 -25.49 1.92
CA TYR A 30 -7.40 -25.20 2.78
C TYR A 30 -6.17 -24.79 1.95
N ASN A 31 -5.79 -25.61 0.95
CA ASN A 31 -4.63 -25.30 0.10
C ASN A 31 -4.80 -24.00 -0.69
N ARG A 32 -6.02 -23.70 -1.14
CA ARG A 32 -6.32 -22.41 -1.76
C ARG A 32 -6.10 -21.25 -0.80
N LEU A 33 -6.60 -21.34 0.44
CA LEU A 33 -6.43 -20.29 1.44
C LEU A 33 -4.94 -20.09 1.81
N VAL A 34 -4.18 -21.18 1.93
CA VAL A 34 -2.72 -21.11 2.13
C VAL A 34 -2.04 -20.37 0.97
N GLY A 35 -2.40 -20.70 -0.27
CA GLY A 35 -1.86 -20.02 -1.45
C GLY A 35 -2.18 -18.52 -1.47
N LEU A 36 -3.42 -18.14 -1.17
CA LEU A 36 -3.82 -16.74 -1.09
C LEU A 36 -3.12 -16.00 0.05
N GLN A 37 -2.98 -16.62 1.23
CA GLN A 37 -2.25 -16.04 2.35
C GLN A 37 -0.78 -15.82 1.99
N GLN A 38 -0.12 -16.81 1.37
CA GLN A 38 1.25 -16.68 0.92
C GLN A 38 1.40 -15.54 -0.12
N GLY A 39 0.39 -15.34 -0.98
CA GLY A 39 0.35 -14.21 -1.90
C GLY A 39 0.30 -12.86 -1.18
N VAL A 40 -0.51 -12.74 -0.12
CA VAL A 40 -0.57 -11.53 0.71
C VAL A 40 0.79 -11.29 1.40
N ASP A 41 1.38 -12.32 2.00
CA ASP A 41 2.66 -12.23 2.70
C ASP A 41 3.81 -11.88 1.74
N ALA A 42 3.81 -12.42 0.51
CA ALA A 42 4.78 -12.07 -0.52
C ALA A 42 4.65 -10.60 -0.97
N GLN A 43 3.43 -10.13 -1.19
CA GLN A 43 3.19 -8.73 -1.56
C GLN A 43 3.51 -7.78 -0.41
N TRP A 44 3.33 -8.19 0.84
CA TRP A 44 3.77 -7.44 2.02
C TRP A 44 5.30 -7.28 2.05
N ALA A 45 6.04 -8.37 1.80
CA ALA A 45 7.50 -8.31 1.72
C ALA A 45 7.98 -7.33 0.64
N GLN A 46 7.25 -7.26 -0.49
CA GLN A 46 7.53 -6.28 -1.53
C GLN A 46 7.31 -4.84 -1.05
N VAL A 47 6.22 -4.57 -0.32
CA VAL A 47 5.97 -3.25 0.29
C VAL A 47 7.09 -2.86 1.25
N GLN A 48 7.47 -3.77 2.14
CA GLN A 48 8.56 -3.57 3.11
C GLN A 48 9.90 -3.30 2.42
N THR A 49 10.20 -3.99 1.32
CA THR A 49 11.43 -3.78 0.53
C THR A 49 11.53 -2.34 0.00
N VAL A 50 10.42 -1.78 -0.48
CA VAL A 50 10.42 -0.40 -1.00
C VAL A 50 10.54 0.62 0.15
N TYR A 51 9.86 0.38 1.28
CA TYR A 51 10.02 1.23 2.47
C TYR A 51 11.43 1.20 3.04
N GLN A 52 12.07 0.02 3.07
CA GLN A 52 13.45 -0.13 3.51
C GLN A 52 14.39 0.67 2.62
N ARG A 53 14.25 0.55 1.28
CA ARG A 53 15.02 1.35 0.33
C ARG A 53 14.91 2.85 0.61
N ARG A 54 13.70 3.35 0.92
CA ARG A 54 13.51 4.76 1.28
C ARG A 54 14.30 5.13 2.52
N ALA A 55 14.27 4.29 3.56
CA ALA A 55 15.00 4.50 4.80
C ALA A 55 16.53 4.45 4.62
N ASP A 56 17.02 3.66 3.66
CA ASP A 56 18.44 3.50 3.33
C ASP A 56 19.01 4.67 2.52
N LEU A 57 18.16 5.42 1.81
CA LEU A 57 18.57 6.63 1.09
C LEU A 57 18.79 7.84 2.01
N ILE A 58 18.17 7.85 3.18
CA ILE A 58 18.16 9.01 4.10
C ILE A 58 19.56 9.37 4.59
N PRO A 59 20.44 8.45 5.05
CA PRO A 59 21.77 8.82 5.50
C PRO A 59 22.58 9.54 4.42
N ASN A 60 22.49 9.07 3.17
CA ASN A 60 23.17 9.71 2.04
C ASN A 60 22.59 11.10 1.73
N LEU A 61 21.27 11.26 1.81
CA LEU A 61 20.61 12.55 1.68
C LEU A 61 21.04 13.52 2.78
N VAL A 62 21.00 13.10 4.04
CA VAL A 62 21.41 13.92 5.18
C VAL A 62 22.87 14.35 5.04
N ASN A 63 23.77 13.44 4.66
CA ASN A 63 25.18 13.78 4.45
C ASN A 63 25.39 14.77 3.29
N THR A 64 24.65 14.61 2.19
CA THR A 64 24.73 15.50 1.02
C THR A 64 24.25 16.91 1.39
N VAL A 65 23.14 16.99 2.12
CA VAL A 65 22.55 18.27 2.55
C VAL A 65 23.38 18.94 3.65
N ALA A 66 23.92 18.16 4.60
CA ALA A 66 24.77 18.67 5.67
C ALA A 66 26.10 19.27 5.18
N GLY A 67 26.56 18.88 3.98
CA GLY A 67 27.72 19.48 3.31
C GLY A 67 27.49 20.91 2.84
N ALA A 68 26.23 21.37 2.72
CA ALA A 68 25.92 22.76 2.40
C ALA A 68 26.17 23.66 3.63
N ALA A 69 27.08 24.62 3.49
CA ALA A 69 27.36 25.59 4.54
C ALA A 69 26.08 26.30 4.98
N ASN A 70 25.81 26.33 6.30
CA ASN A 70 24.65 26.96 6.93
C ASN A 70 23.29 26.31 6.66
N PHE A 71 23.23 25.02 6.34
CA PHE A 71 21.94 24.32 6.27
C PHE A 71 21.25 24.23 7.65
N GLU A 72 19.93 24.32 7.68
CA GLU A 72 19.13 24.28 8.90
C GLU A 72 19.25 22.95 9.68
N LYS A 73 19.88 23.00 10.85
CA LYS A 73 20.05 21.82 11.72
C LYS A 73 18.72 21.24 12.22
N SER A 74 17.72 22.09 12.45
CA SER A 74 16.36 21.67 12.84
C SER A 74 15.77 20.72 11.81
N THR A 75 15.84 21.07 10.53
CA THR A 75 15.30 20.29 9.41
C THR A 75 15.99 18.93 9.26
N LEU A 76 17.31 18.87 9.41
CA LEU A 76 18.04 17.59 9.43
C LEU A 76 17.66 16.74 10.65
N THR A 77 17.52 17.35 11.82
CA THR A 77 17.11 16.67 13.05
C THR A 77 15.71 16.07 12.92
N GLU A 78 14.77 16.80 12.30
CA GLU A 78 13.43 16.29 12.02
C GLU A 78 13.44 15.06 11.13
N VAL A 79 14.25 15.05 10.05
CA VAL A 79 14.38 13.90 9.15
C VAL A 79 15.00 12.70 9.86
N THR A 80 16.06 12.92 10.65
CA THR A 80 16.68 11.85 11.45
C THR A 80 15.71 11.29 12.49
N SER A 81 14.95 12.14 13.17
CA SER A 81 13.93 11.75 14.15
C SER A 81 12.79 10.96 13.49
N ALA A 82 12.31 11.41 12.33
CA ALA A 82 11.27 10.72 11.58
C ALA A 82 11.74 9.34 11.09
N ARG A 83 13.00 9.23 10.63
CA ARG A 83 13.62 7.93 10.31
C ARG A 83 13.68 7.01 11.53
N ALA A 84 14.05 7.54 12.69
CA ALA A 84 14.09 6.78 13.93
C ALA A 84 12.68 6.30 14.36
N SER A 85 11.64 7.11 14.14
CA SER A 85 10.23 6.75 14.37
C SER A 85 9.84 5.53 13.53
N VAL A 86 10.17 5.54 12.23
CA VAL A 86 9.95 4.37 11.34
C VAL A 86 10.66 3.13 11.86
N GLY A 87 11.90 3.26 12.32
CA GLY A 87 12.66 2.14 12.90
C GLY A 87 12.10 1.59 14.21
N ARG A 88 11.23 2.33 14.92
CA ARG A 88 10.54 1.84 16.13
C ARG A 88 9.28 1.05 15.81
N VAL A 89 8.61 1.39 14.71
CA VAL A 89 7.37 0.72 14.27
C VAL A 89 7.73 -0.36 13.25
N GLN A 90 8.38 -1.43 13.74
CA GLN A 90 8.75 -2.57 12.92
C GLN A 90 7.65 -3.61 12.90
N LEU A 91 7.20 -3.94 11.70
CA LEU A 91 6.36 -5.10 11.42
C LEU A 91 7.24 -6.20 10.84
N ASP A 92 6.87 -7.47 11.09
CA ASP A 92 7.54 -8.62 10.48
C ASP A 92 7.57 -8.44 8.94
N PRO A 93 8.75 -8.39 8.30
CA PRO A 93 8.84 -8.19 6.86
C PRO A 93 8.25 -9.35 6.04
N SER A 94 8.17 -10.55 6.63
CA SER A 94 7.74 -11.77 5.95
C SER A 94 6.30 -12.15 6.24
N LYS A 95 5.61 -11.44 7.13
CA LYS A 95 4.21 -11.71 7.48
C LYS A 95 3.39 -10.45 7.43
N ALA A 96 2.35 -10.46 6.61
CA ALA A 96 1.44 -9.34 6.53
C ALA A 96 0.75 -9.11 7.89
N PRO A 97 0.56 -7.84 8.29
CA PRO A 97 -0.08 -7.53 9.57
C PRO A 97 -1.48 -8.12 9.63
N THR A 98 -1.87 -8.62 10.79
CA THR A 98 -3.25 -9.06 11.08
C THR A 98 -4.05 -7.97 11.79
N ASP A 99 -3.38 -7.05 12.45
CA ASP A 99 -3.97 -5.97 13.22
C ASP A 99 -3.99 -4.66 12.42
N ALA A 100 -5.19 -4.11 12.22
CA ALA A 100 -5.39 -2.83 11.56
C ALA A 100 -4.70 -1.68 12.29
N LYS A 101 -4.64 -1.73 13.63
CA LYS A 101 -3.99 -0.69 14.44
C LYS A 101 -2.48 -0.66 14.20
N GLN A 102 -1.84 -1.83 14.17
CA GLN A 102 -0.41 -1.93 13.86
C GLN A 102 -0.08 -1.44 12.45
N LEU A 103 -0.91 -1.78 11.46
CA LEU A 103 -0.74 -1.26 10.09
C LEU A 103 -0.98 0.27 10.03
N GLN A 104 -1.88 0.82 10.85
CA GLN A 104 -2.10 2.26 10.93
C GLN A 104 -0.92 2.99 11.58
N GLU A 105 -0.37 2.46 12.66
CA GLU A 105 0.84 3.00 13.31
C GLU A 105 2.03 3.00 12.34
N PHE A 106 2.21 1.90 11.60
CA PHE A 106 3.22 1.80 10.56
C PHE A 106 3.01 2.89 9.48
N GLN A 107 1.80 3.03 8.95
CA GLN A 107 1.47 4.07 7.98
C GLN A 107 1.72 5.48 8.52
N ALA A 108 1.39 5.74 9.78
CA ALA A 108 1.60 7.04 10.41
C ALA A 108 3.09 7.38 10.51
N ALA A 109 3.93 6.43 10.97
CA ALA A 109 5.38 6.62 11.02
C ALA A 109 5.97 6.86 9.62
N GLN A 110 5.53 6.08 8.62
CA GLN A 110 5.96 6.27 7.24
C GLN A 110 5.52 7.63 6.67
N GLY A 111 4.32 8.11 7.02
CA GLY A 111 3.82 9.43 6.61
C GLY A 111 4.58 10.59 7.27
N GLN A 112 4.96 10.46 8.55
CA GLN A 112 5.83 11.43 9.22
C GLN A 112 7.16 11.58 8.49
N LEU A 113 7.75 10.46 8.05
CA LEU A 113 8.97 10.48 7.26
C LEU A 113 8.76 11.16 5.90
N SER A 114 7.69 10.84 5.16
CA SER A 114 7.38 11.54 3.89
C SER A 114 7.29 13.05 4.10
N ASN A 115 6.57 13.49 5.14
CA ASN A 115 6.40 14.91 5.44
C ASN A 115 7.71 15.61 5.81
N ALA A 116 8.58 14.96 6.58
CA ALA A 116 9.90 15.49 6.93
C ALA A 116 10.79 15.62 5.67
N LEU A 117 10.75 14.64 4.77
CA LEU A 117 11.45 14.70 3.49
C LEU A 117 10.91 15.81 2.58
N SER A 118 9.59 16.00 2.51
CA SER A 118 9.00 17.12 1.76
C SER A 118 9.45 18.48 2.29
N ARG A 119 9.47 18.67 3.62
CA ARG A 119 10.01 19.89 4.23
C ARG A 119 11.48 20.10 3.92
N LEU A 120 12.29 19.04 4.01
CA LEU A 120 13.71 19.08 3.66
C LEU A 120 13.93 19.56 2.22
N LEU A 121 13.15 19.03 1.27
CA LEU A 121 13.24 19.42 -0.13
C LEU A 121 12.87 20.88 -0.34
N VAL A 122 11.79 21.36 0.30
CA VAL A 122 11.38 22.78 0.23
C VAL A 122 12.46 23.69 0.81
N VAL A 123 13.03 23.34 1.97
CA VAL A 123 14.13 24.13 2.57
C VAL A 123 15.37 24.10 1.67
N ALA A 124 15.66 22.98 1.02
CA ALA A 124 16.79 22.84 0.11
C ALA A 124 16.71 23.75 -1.12
N GLU A 125 15.51 24.14 -1.56
CA GLU A 125 15.33 25.10 -2.67
C GLU A 125 15.96 26.48 -2.38
N ASN A 126 16.07 26.86 -1.11
CA ASN A 126 16.74 28.10 -0.69
C ASN A 126 18.27 28.04 -0.82
N TYR A 127 18.83 26.90 -1.20
CA TYR A 127 20.28 26.67 -1.31
C TYR A 127 20.64 26.23 -2.75
N PRO A 128 20.75 27.17 -3.72
CA PRO A 128 21.01 26.86 -5.12
C PRO A 128 22.27 26.00 -5.36
N GLN A 129 23.30 26.17 -4.53
CA GLN A 129 24.53 25.38 -4.56
C GLN A 129 24.29 23.89 -4.29
N LEU A 130 23.28 23.55 -3.48
CA LEU A 130 22.87 22.19 -3.17
C LEU A 130 21.96 21.62 -4.26
N THR A 131 20.98 22.40 -4.71
CA THR A 131 20.08 21.95 -5.79
C THR A 131 20.77 21.81 -7.14
N ALA A 132 21.91 22.48 -7.33
CA ALA A 132 22.77 22.33 -8.50
C ALA A 132 23.64 21.05 -8.49
N THR A 133 23.82 20.41 -7.33
CA THR A 133 24.71 19.24 -7.22
C THR A 133 24.03 18.00 -7.80
N GLU A 134 24.75 17.25 -8.65
CA GLU A 134 24.24 16.02 -9.27
C GLU A 134 23.81 14.98 -8.22
N ASN A 135 24.57 14.83 -7.14
CA ASN A 135 24.25 13.92 -6.03
C ASN A 135 22.89 14.22 -5.39
N PHE A 136 22.58 15.51 -5.16
CA PHE A 136 21.31 15.90 -4.54
C PHE A 136 20.14 15.64 -5.48
N ARG A 137 20.25 16.02 -6.76
CA ARG A 137 19.23 15.75 -7.80
C ARG A 137 19.00 14.25 -7.98
N GLY A 138 20.07 13.46 -7.97
CA GLY A 138 19.99 12.01 -8.05
C GLY A 138 19.23 11.41 -6.88
N LEU A 139 19.51 11.85 -5.65
CA LEU A 139 18.81 11.39 -4.44
C LEU A 139 17.34 11.83 -4.43
N GLN A 140 17.03 13.06 -4.86
CA GLN A 140 15.66 13.54 -5.00
C GLN A 140 14.85 12.65 -5.97
N ALA A 141 15.41 12.36 -7.15
CA ALA A 141 14.77 11.48 -8.13
C ALA A 141 14.58 10.04 -7.60
N GLN A 142 15.55 9.52 -6.85
CA GLN A 142 15.44 8.20 -6.21
C GLN A 142 14.34 8.17 -5.14
N LEU A 143 14.22 9.22 -4.32
CA LEU A 143 13.17 9.34 -3.30
C LEU A 143 11.79 9.43 -3.94
N GLU A 144 11.62 10.27 -4.95
CA GLU A 144 10.37 10.39 -5.71
C GLU A 144 9.98 9.05 -6.34
N GLY A 145 10.93 8.41 -7.04
CA GLY A 145 10.71 7.08 -7.63
C GLY A 145 10.36 6.03 -6.59
N THR A 146 10.90 6.14 -5.37
CA THR A 146 10.57 5.24 -4.26
C THR A 146 9.18 5.52 -3.70
N GLU A 147 8.77 6.78 -3.57
CA GLU A 147 7.42 7.15 -3.11
C GLU A 147 6.34 6.70 -4.11
N ASN A 148 6.60 6.87 -5.41
CA ASN A 148 5.71 6.38 -6.46
C ASN A 148 5.58 4.84 -6.40
N ARG A 149 6.69 4.13 -6.20
CA ARG A 149 6.68 2.67 -6.00
C ARG A 149 5.93 2.27 -4.73
N ILE A 150 6.06 3.00 -3.62
CA ILE A 150 5.30 2.75 -2.39
C ILE A 150 3.79 2.79 -2.69
N SER A 151 3.32 3.82 -3.39
CA SER A 151 1.91 3.94 -3.77
C SER A 151 1.43 2.72 -4.58
N VAL A 152 2.21 2.32 -5.59
CA VAL A 152 1.89 1.17 -6.44
C VAL A 152 1.86 -0.14 -5.62
N GLU A 153 2.86 -0.39 -4.78
CA GLU A 153 2.94 -1.63 -4.01
C GLU A 153 1.87 -1.71 -2.91
N ARG A 154 1.46 -0.57 -2.31
CA ARG A 154 0.32 -0.51 -1.39
C ARG A 154 -1.00 -0.86 -2.09
N ASN A 155 -1.20 -0.35 -3.30
CA ASN A 155 -2.40 -0.66 -4.09
C ASN A 155 -2.45 -2.15 -4.47
N LYS A 156 -1.32 -2.71 -4.92
CA LYS A 156 -1.22 -4.16 -5.19
C LYS A 156 -1.48 -4.99 -3.94
N PHE A 157 -0.92 -4.61 -2.80
CA PHE A 157 -1.20 -5.26 -1.51
C PHE A 157 -2.70 -5.26 -1.20
N ASN A 158 -3.36 -4.10 -1.34
CA ASN A 158 -4.80 -4.01 -1.14
C ASN A 158 -5.59 -4.94 -2.08
N THR A 159 -5.20 -5.05 -3.36
CA THR A 159 -5.84 -5.98 -4.30
C THR A 159 -5.71 -7.44 -3.87
N VAL A 160 -4.52 -7.88 -3.47
CA VAL A 160 -4.28 -9.27 -3.03
C VAL A 160 -4.99 -9.55 -1.68
N VAL A 161 -4.98 -8.58 -0.77
CA VAL A 161 -5.74 -8.65 0.50
C VAL A 161 -7.23 -8.74 0.24
N GLN A 162 -7.76 -8.01 -0.74
CA GLN A 162 -9.17 -8.08 -1.12
C GLN A 162 -9.54 -9.49 -1.58
N GLU A 163 -8.75 -10.09 -2.48
CA GLU A 163 -8.99 -11.46 -2.94
C GLU A 163 -8.97 -12.46 -1.78
N TYR A 164 -7.96 -12.38 -0.92
CA TYR A 164 -7.84 -13.23 0.26
C TYR A 164 -9.02 -13.04 1.23
N ASN A 165 -9.38 -11.80 1.55
CA ASN A 165 -10.48 -11.48 2.47
C ASN A 165 -11.83 -11.95 1.94
N ILE A 166 -12.07 -11.84 0.63
CA ILE A 166 -13.28 -12.39 -0.02
C ILE A 166 -13.31 -13.91 0.17
N ALA A 167 -12.19 -14.60 -0.11
CA ALA A 167 -12.12 -16.05 0.04
C ALA A 167 -12.38 -16.49 1.49
N VAL A 168 -11.75 -15.83 2.47
CA VAL A 168 -11.91 -16.10 3.91
C VAL A 168 -13.35 -15.86 4.38
N ARG A 169 -14.06 -14.87 3.82
CA ARG A 169 -15.43 -14.52 4.27
C ARG A 169 -16.55 -15.25 3.53
N ARG A 170 -16.25 -15.89 2.39
CA ARG A 170 -17.26 -16.53 1.54
C ARG A 170 -17.71 -17.87 2.13
N PHE A 171 -19.02 -18.14 2.13
CA PHE A 171 -19.55 -19.47 2.45
C PHE A 171 -19.33 -20.44 1.27
N PRO A 172 -18.89 -21.70 1.49
CA PRO A 172 -18.64 -22.37 2.79
C PRO A 172 -17.22 -22.18 3.36
N THR A 173 -16.33 -21.51 2.62
CA THR A 173 -14.92 -21.32 2.99
C THR A 173 -14.72 -20.69 4.36
N ASN A 174 -15.60 -19.80 4.81
CA ASN A 174 -15.53 -19.14 6.12
C ASN A 174 -15.54 -20.11 7.31
N MET A 175 -16.19 -21.25 7.20
CA MET A 175 -16.19 -22.29 8.24
C MET A 175 -14.81 -22.92 8.39
N ILE A 176 -14.17 -23.23 7.25
CA ILE A 176 -12.81 -23.77 7.19
C ILE A 176 -11.82 -22.69 7.67
N ALA A 177 -12.00 -21.45 7.20
CA ALA A 177 -11.17 -20.33 7.60
C ALA A 177 -11.16 -20.12 9.13
N GLY A 178 -12.34 -20.13 9.76
CA GLY A 178 -12.46 -20.03 11.22
C GLY A 178 -11.86 -21.22 11.96
N MET A 179 -12.02 -22.44 11.45
CA MET A 179 -11.48 -23.66 12.06
C MET A 179 -9.94 -23.71 12.04
N PHE A 180 -9.32 -23.24 10.96
CA PHE A 180 -7.86 -23.29 10.75
C PHE A 180 -7.15 -21.95 11.01
N GLY A 181 -7.87 -20.92 11.50
CA GLY A 181 -7.28 -19.65 11.91
C GLY A 181 -6.92 -18.67 10.78
N PHE A 182 -7.50 -18.83 9.59
CA PHE A 182 -7.35 -17.86 8.51
C PHE A 182 -8.17 -16.61 8.83
N SER A 183 -7.48 -15.55 9.25
CA SER A 183 -8.08 -14.27 9.64
C SER A 183 -7.94 -13.23 8.54
N PRO A 184 -8.96 -12.37 8.31
CA PRO A 184 -8.87 -11.27 7.35
C PRO A 184 -7.68 -10.35 7.62
N ARG A 185 -7.09 -9.79 6.57
CA ARG A 185 -5.98 -8.83 6.65
C ARG A 185 -6.47 -7.39 6.47
N PRO A 186 -5.88 -6.41 7.18
CA PRO A 186 -6.23 -5.01 7.03
C PRO A 186 -5.73 -4.45 5.70
N PHE A 187 -6.39 -3.40 5.22
CA PHE A 187 -5.98 -2.65 4.04
C PHE A 187 -5.10 -1.46 4.43
N PHE A 188 -4.22 -1.04 3.52
CA PHE A 188 -3.67 0.31 3.56
C PHE A 188 -4.82 1.31 3.35
N ALA A 189 -4.84 2.37 4.17
CA ALA A 189 -5.76 3.49 3.98
C ALA A 189 -5.37 4.28 2.73
N ALA A 190 -6.33 4.98 2.13
CA ALA A 190 -6.03 5.91 1.03
C ALA A 190 -5.01 6.98 1.50
N GLN A 191 -4.15 7.44 0.60
CA GLN A 191 -3.26 8.58 0.87
C GLN A 191 -4.12 9.79 1.32
N GLN A 192 -3.76 10.43 2.44
CA GLN A 192 -4.37 11.71 2.82
C GLN A 192 -4.20 12.71 1.68
N GLY A 193 -5.30 13.34 1.25
CA GLY A 193 -5.30 14.30 0.13
C GLY A 193 -5.70 13.72 -1.23
N ALA A 194 -5.82 12.39 -1.38
CA ALA A 194 -6.40 11.79 -2.60
C ALA A 194 -7.87 12.21 -2.86
N GLU A 195 -8.54 12.70 -1.82
CA GLU A 195 -9.90 13.24 -1.87
C GLU A 195 -9.95 14.67 -2.47
N LYS A 196 -8.82 15.37 -2.51
CA LYS A 196 -8.72 16.73 -3.07
C LYS A 196 -8.06 16.66 -4.44
N ALA A 197 -8.87 16.55 -5.49
CA ALA A 197 -8.38 16.71 -6.85
C ALA A 197 -7.68 18.08 -7.00
N PRO A 198 -6.47 18.15 -7.58
CA PRO A 198 -5.79 19.42 -7.80
C PRO A 198 -6.64 20.29 -8.74
N THR A 199 -6.99 21.48 -8.29
CA THR A 199 -7.71 22.47 -9.11
C THR A 199 -6.72 23.07 -10.11
N VAL A 200 -6.68 22.50 -11.32
CA VAL A 200 -5.84 23.05 -12.39
C VAL A 200 -6.57 24.23 -13.03
N ASN A 201 -6.23 25.44 -12.60
CA ASN A 201 -6.71 26.67 -13.22
C ASN A 201 -5.84 27.00 -14.44
N PHE A 202 -6.29 26.57 -15.62
CA PHE A 202 -5.74 27.01 -16.90
C PHE A 202 -6.27 28.41 -17.24
N ASN A 203 -5.84 29.46 -16.53
CA ASN A 203 -6.08 30.83 -16.98
C ASN A 203 -4.98 31.25 -17.96
N PHE A 204 -4.99 30.65 -19.15
CA PHE A 204 -4.31 31.24 -20.29
C PHE A 204 -5.18 32.41 -20.73
N GLY A 205 -4.73 33.64 -20.42
CA GLY A 205 -5.48 34.87 -20.65
C GLY A 205 -6.24 34.84 -21.98
N SER A 206 -7.56 34.80 -21.89
CA SER A 206 -8.42 34.84 -23.07
C SER A 206 -8.24 36.18 -23.78
N PRO A 207 -7.99 36.23 -25.10
CA PRO A 207 -8.01 37.48 -25.84
C PRO A 207 -9.41 38.09 -25.75
N ALA A 208 -9.47 39.41 -25.56
CA ALA A 208 -10.71 40.17 -25.48
C ALA A 208 -11.65 39.84 -26.66
N PRO A 209 -12.97 39.68 -26.44
CA PRO A 209 -13.91 39.43 -27.53
C PRO A 209 -13.89 40.60 -28.52
N ALA A 210 -13.67 40.30 -29.80
CA ALA A 210 -13.79 41.28 -30.87
C ALA A 210 -15.22 41.84 -30.92
N ALA A 211 -15.33 43.17 -31.00
CA ALA A 211 -16.60 43.89 -31.07
C ALA A 211 -17.47 43.37 -32.23
N SER A 212 -18.72 43.02 -31.93
CA SER A 212 -19.71 42.63 -32.95
C SER A 212 -20.02 43.83 -33.87
N PRO A 213 -20.02 43.67 -35.21
CA PRO A 213 -20.46 44.73 -36.11
C PRO A 213 -21.97 44.92 -36.01
N ALA A 214 -22.36 46.20 -35.91
CA ALA A 214 -23.74 46.66 -35.83
C ALA A 214 -24.58 46.22 -37.02
N ALA A 215 -25.79 45.74 -36.73
CA ALA A 215 -26.80 45.42 -37.73
C ALA A 215 -27.19 46.69 -38.53
N SER A 216 -26.90 46.70 -39.84
CA SER A 216 -27.45 47.68 -40.76
C SER A 216 -28.87 47.26 -41.16
N ALA A 217 -29.80 48.17 -40.94
CA ALA A 217 -31.22 48.03 -41.23
C ALA A 217 -31.53 48.23 -42.73
N THR A 218 -32.50 47.44 -43.20
CA THR A 218 -33.57 47.78 -44.20
C THR A 218 -33.19 48.11 -45.65
N PRO A 219 -34.16 48.08 -46.60
CA PRO A 219 -35.61 47.83 -46.47
C PRO A 219 -36.11 46.45 -46.90
#